data_AF-A0A9Q0UM63-F1
#
_entry.id   AF-A0A9Q0UM63-F1
#
_cell.length_a   1.000
_cell.length_b   1.000
_cell.length_c   1.000
_cell.angle_alpha   90.00
_cell.angle_beta   90.00
_cell.angle_gamma   90.00
#
_symmetry.space_group_name_H-M   'P 1'
#
loop_
_entity.id
_entity.type
_entity.pdbx_description
1 polymer ?
#
loop_
_entity_poly.entity_id
_entity_poly.type
_entity_poly.pdbx_seq_one_letter_code
_entity_poly.pdbx_strand_id
1 'polypeptide(L)'
;MAAAQNTVLVCFSFAAYAKTLLDHLKSLNIPILPGLTDSEFSSIESTFHFTFPPDLRSILEEGLPIGPHFPNWRSSSLQQLQILLKPSFLKPL
;
A
#
# COMPACT_ATOMS: atom_id res chain seq x y z
N MET A 1 2.87 -47.21 -10.60
CA MET A 1 3.43 -45.97 -11.18
C MET A 1 2.64 -44.81 -10.62
N ALA A 2 3.09 -44.20 -9.51
CA ALA A 2 2.36 -43.11 -8.86
C ALA A 2 2.92 -41.77 -9.37
N ALA A 3 2.07 -40.97 -10.03
CA ALA A 3 2.41 -39.63 -10.46
C ALA A 3 2.49 -38.71 -9.23
N ALA A 4 3.67 -38.17 -8.94
CA ALA A 4 3.86 -37.15 -7.93
C ALA A 4 3.15 -35.87 -8.39
N GLN A 5 2.06 -35.52 -7.73
CA GLN A 5 1.36 -34.27 -7.99
C GLN A 5 2.25 -33.13 -7.47
N ASN A 6 2.76 -32.32 -8.39
CA ASN A 6 3.54 -31.12 -8.09
C ASN A 6 2.58 -30.06 -7.54
N THR A 7 2.31 -30.12 -6.24
CA THR A 7 1.51 -29.12 -5.54
C THR A 7 2.30 -27.82 -5.56
N VAL A 8 2.00 -26.95 -6.52
CA VAL A 8 2.53 -25.58 -6.53
C VAL A 8 1.93 -24.89 -5.32
N LEU A 9 2.70 -24.80 -4.23
CA LEU A 9 2.35 -23.98 -3.10
C LEU A 9 2.43 -22.53 -3.56
N VAL A 10 1.28 -21.97 -3.93
CA VAL A 10 1.15 -20.56 -4.24
C VAL A 10 1.20 -19.84 -2.89
N CYS A 11 2.40 -19.42 -2.48
CA CYS A 11 2.54 -18.54 -1.33
C CYS A 11 1.98 -17.16 -1.70
N PHE A 12 0.75 -16.88 -1.26
CA PHE A 12 0.24 -15.51 -1.19
C PHE A 12 0.95 -14.79 -0.05
N SER A 13 2.23 -14.49 -0.23
CA SER A 13 2.94 -13.63 0.72
C SER A 13 2.67 -12.18 0.34
N PHE A 14 2.19 -11.43 1.32
CA PHE A 14 1.94 -10.02 1.13
C PHE A 14 3.22 -9.26 0.73
N ALA A 15 4.37 -9.70 1.23
CA ALA A 15 5.67 -9.16 0.85
C ALA A 15 6.05 -9.42 -0.62
N ALA A 16 5.73 -10.60 -1.20
CA ALA A 16 5.98 -10.83 -2.62
C ALA A 16 5.04 -9.98 -3.49
N TYR A 17 3.78 -9.87 -3.08
CA TYR A 17 2.84 -8.93 -3.69
C TYR A 17 3.42 -7.51 -3.63
N ALA A 18 3.77 -7.00 -2.44
CA ALA A 18 4.41 -5.70 -2.20
C ALA A 18 5.55 -5.36 -3.18
N LYS A 19 6.44 -6.32 -3.44
CA LYS A 19 7.54 -6.10 -4.39
C LYS A 19 7.05 -6.01 -5.82
N THR A 20 6.20 -6.95 -6.27
CA THR A 20 5.71 -6.95 -7.65
C THR A 20 4.96 -5.67 -8.01
N LEU A 21 4.16 -5.10 -7.10
CA LEU A 21 3.42 -3.88 -7.43
C LEU A 21 4.33 -2.66 -7.36
N LEU A 22 5.26 -2.59 -6.42
CA LEU A 22 6.25 -1.50 -6.43
C LEU A 22 7.06 -1.50 -7.73
N ASP A 23 7.46 -2.66 -8.24
CA ASP A 23 8.17 -2.77 -9.52
C ASP A 23 7.28 -2.39 -10.71
N HIS A 24 6.00 -2.78 -10.69
CA HIS A 24 5.04 -2.33 -11.70
C HIS A 24 4.83 -0.82 -11.66
N LEU A 25 4.74 -0.21 -10.48
CA LEU A 25 4.60 1.25 -10.31
C LEU A 25 5.85 1.99 -10.80
N LYS A 26 7.05 1.46 -10.54
CA LYS A 26 8.30 2.00 -11.11
C LYS A 26 8.28 1.95 -12.64
N SER A 27 7.79 0.86 -13.23
CA SER A 27 7.63 0.73 -14.68
C SER A 27 6.67 1.78 -15.27
N LEU A 28 5.74 2.30 -14.46
CA LEU A 28 4.83 3.38 -14.84
C LEU A 28 5.41 4.79 -14.57
N ASN A 29 6.71 4.90 -14.28
CA ASN A 29 7.40 6.15 -13.89
C ASN A 29 6.81 6.82 -12.63
N ILE A 30 6.22 6.04 -11.72
CA ILE A 30 5.74 6.55 -10.44
C ILE A 30 6.91 6.56 -9.44
N PRO A 31 7.25 7.71 -8.83
CA PRO A 31 8.32 7.76 -7.85
C PRO A 31 7.94 7.01 -6.59
N ILE A 32 8.81 6.09 -6.18
CA ILE A 32 8.71 5.33 -4.93
C ILE A 32 9.71 5.93 -3.94
N LEU A 33 9.23 6.48 -2.84
CA LEU A 33 10.04 6.87 -1.70
C LEU A 33 10.35 5.65 -0.82
N PRO A 34 11.34 5.76 0.11
CA PRO A 34 11.54 4.74 1.14
C PRO A 34 10.22 4.38 1.82
N GLY A 35 10.03 3.15 2.27
CA GLY A 35 8.82 2.78 2.98
C GLY A 35 8.66 3.51 4.32
N LEU A 36 7.46 3.49 4.89
CA LEU A 36 7.15 4.06 6.19
C LEU A 36 7.75 3.22 7.32
N THR A 37 8.21 3.90 8.36
CA THR A 37 8.66 3.28 9.62
C THR A 37 7.48 3.02 10.56
N ASP A 38 7.65 2.12 11.53
CA ASP A 38 6.61 1.85 12.55
C ASP A 38 6.16 3.09 13.33
N SER A 39 7.08 4.02 13.58
CA SER A 39 6.78 5.30 14.23
C SER A 39 5.87 6.17 13.35
N GLU A 40 6.13 6.20 12.04
CA GLU A 40 5.30 6.93 11.08
C GLU A 40 3.92 6.29 10.96
N PHE A 41 3.82 4.96 10.88
CA PHE A 41 2.53 4.26 10.93
C PHE A 41 1.73 4.64 12.18
N SER A 42 2.36 4.52 13.36
CA SER A 42 1.69 4.82 14.64
C SER A 42 1.21 6.27 14.71
N SER A 43 1.99 7.21 14.17
CA SER A 43 1.64 8.63 14.10
C SER A 43 0.44 8.87 13.17
N ILE A 44 0.41 8.25 12.00
CA ILE A 44 -0.70 8.35 11.04
C ILE A 44 -1.97 7.70 11.62
N GLU A 45 -1.86 6.49 12.15
CA GLU A 45 -3.00 5.77 12.75
C GLU A 45 -3.64 6.58 13.89
N SER A 46 -2.81 7.18 14.73
CA SER A 46 -3.27 8.07 15.82
C SER A 46 -3.90 9.36 15.30
N THR A 47 -3.31 9.95 14.26
CA THR A 47 -3.75 11.25 13.71
C THR A 47 -5.07 11.14 12.94
N PHE A 48 -5.27 10.05 12.20
CA PHE A 48 -6.44 9.84 11.35
C PHE A 48 -7.46 8.88 11.97
N HIS A 49 -7.20 8.36 13.17
CA HIS A 49 -8.07 7.45 13.91
C HIS A 49 -8.48 6.21 13.09
N PHE A 50 -7.54 5.64 12.32
CA PHE A 50 -7.72 4.37 11.63
C PHE A 50 -6.50 3.47 11.85
N THR A 51 -6.62 2.19 11.53
CA THR A 51 -5.51 1.23 11.57
C THR A 51 -5.24 0.73 10.17
N PHE A 52 -3.97 0.68 9.76
CA PHE A 52 -3.62 0.10 8.47
C PHE A 52 -3.88 -1.40 8.52
N PRO A 53 -4.55 -1.98 7.50
CA PRO A 53 -4.60 -3.42 7.41
C PRO A 53 -3.17 -3.99 7.26
N PRO A 54 -2.89 -5.18 7.83
CA PRO A 54 -1.54 -5.77 7.85
C PRO A 54 -0.95 -5.87 6.44
N ASP A 55 -1.84 -6.17 5.50
CA ASP A 55 -1.66 -6.04 4.07
C ASP A 55 -1.07 -4.66 3.71
N LEU A 56 -1.88 -3.60 3.65
CA LEU A 56 -1.40 -2.29 3.20
C LEU A 56 -0.13 -1.82 3.95
N ARG A 57 0.01 -2.15 5.24
CA ARG A 57 1.21 -1.86 6.03
C ARG A 57 2.48 -2.45 5.39
N SER A 58 2.49 -3.73 5.05
CA SER A 58 3.65 -4.38 4.42
C SER A 58 3.99 -3.82 3.03
N ILE A 59 3.03 -3.27 2.26
CA ILE A 59 3.34 -2.56 1.00
C ILE A 59 4.04 -1.26 1.32
N LEU A 60 3.46 -0.46 2.23
CA LEU A 60 3.94 0.87 2.55
C LEU A 60 5.27 0.83 3.32
N GLU A 61 5.57 -0.25 4.03
CA GLU A 61 6.85 -0.53 4.67
C GLU A 61 7.96 -0.89 3.66
N GLU A 62 7.63 -1.61 2.57
CA GLU A 62 8.58 -1.91 1.50
C GLU A 62 8.86 -0.69 0.60
N GLY A 63 7.85 0.15 0.37
CA GLY A 63 8.01 1.33 -0.47
C GLY A 63 6.78 2.21 -0.52
N LEU A 64 7.01 3.51 -0.55
CA LEU A 64 5.95 4.52 -0.49
C LEU A 64 5.74 5.14 -1.88
N PRO A 65 4.71 4.73 -2.64
CA PRO A 65 4.40 5.37 -3.92
C PRO A 65 3.86 6.78 -3.69
N ILE A 66 4.44 7.75 -4.39
CA ILE A 66 3.98 9.14 -4.37
C ILE A 66 3.53 9.52 -5.78
N GLY A 67 2.33 10.08 -5.91
CA GLY A 67 1.82 10.49 -7.20
C GLY A 67 0.44 11.15 -7.10
N PRO A 68 -0.08 11.69 -8.21
CA PRO A 68 -1.38 12.37 -8.22
C PRO A 68 -2.55 11.48 -7.78
N HIS A 69 -2.41 10.16 -7.88
CA HIS A 69 -3.40 9.17 -7.45
C HIS A 69 -3.01 8.45 -6.16
N PHE A 70 -1.85 8.76 -5.58
CA PHE A 70 -1.35 8.11 -4.38
C PHE A 70 -1.23 9.12 -3.22
N PRO A 71 -1.80 8.82 -2.04
CA PRO A 71 -1.63 9.65 -0.87
C PRO A 71 -0.15 9.72 -0.47
N ASN A 72 0.37 10.92 -0.25
CA ASN A 72 1.69 11.10 0.32
C ASN A 72 1.62 10.89 1.84
N TRP A 73 1.68 9.66 2.32
CA TRP A 73 1.50 9.39 3.75
C TRP A 73 2.50 10.12 4.68
N ARG A 74 3.70 10.49 4.18
CA ARG A 74 4.71 11.25 4.94
C ARG A 74 4.43 12.75 5.06
N SER A 75 3.91 13.37 4.02
CA SER A 75 3.81 14.84 3.93
C SER A 75 2.41 15.35 3.63
N SER A 76 1.41 14.47 3.51
CA SER A 76 0.06 14.94 3.21
C SER A 76 -0.46 15.76 4.37
N SER A 77 -0.83 17.01 4.07
CA SER A 77 -1.76 17.77 4.91
C SER A 77 -2.97 16.90 5.23
N LEU A 78 -3.41 16.93 6.50
CA LEU A 78 -4.65 16.31 6.98
C LEU A 78 -5.82 16.56 6.02
N GLN A 79 -5.87 17.74 5.40
CA GLN A 79 -6.93 18.15 4.48
C GLN A 79 -6.88 17.34 3.17
N GLN A 80 -5.69 17.06 2.64
CA GLN A 80 -5.52 16.32 1.40
C GLN A 80 -5.82 14.83 1.58
N LEU A 81 -5.40 14.25 2.71
CA LEU A 81 -5.76 12.86 3.06
C LEU A 81 -7.25 12.73 3.34
N GLN A 82 -7.88 13.70 4.01
CA GLN A 82 -9.33 13.69 4.20
C GLN A 82 -10.11 13.78 2.88
N ILE A 83 -9.62 14.50 1.87
CA ILE A 83 -10.27 14.53 0.55
C ILE A 83 -10.17 13.17 -0.15
N LEU A 84 -9.00 12.53 -0.08
CA LEU A 84 -8.76 11.25 -0.76
C LEU A 84 -9.42 10.06 -0.05
N LEU A 85 -9.44 10.05 1.29
CA LEU A 85 -9.97 8.96 2.10
C LEU A 85 -11.49 9.08 2.34
N LYS A 86 -12.11 10.20 2.00
CA LYS A 86 -13.57 10.33 2.07
C LYS A 86 -14.22 9.47 0.96
N PRO A 87 -15.25 8.65 1.28
CA PRO A 87 -15.93 7.77 0.33
C PRO A 87 -16.83 8.52 -0.69
N SER A 88 -16.62 9.81 -0.90
CA SER A 88 -17.53 10.67 -1.67
C SER A 88 -17.42 10.53 -3.20
N PHE A 89 -16.54 9.66 -3.72
CA PHE A 89 -16.33 9.54 -5.18
C PHE A 89 -17.35 8.61 -5.87
N LEU A 90 -18.16 7.87 -5.13
CA LEU A 90 -19.30 7.15 -5.71
C LEU A 90 -20.55 8.04 -5.68
N LYS A 91 -20.65 8.97 -6.63
CA LYS A 91 -21.99 9.44 -7.03
C LYS A 91 -22.68 8.27 -7.75
N PRO A 92 -23.84 7.79 -7.29
CA PRO A 92 -24.67 6.94 -8.11
C PRO A 92 -25.16 7.80 -9.29
N LEU A 93 -24.93 7.32 -10.50
CA LEU A 93 -25.63 7.81 -11.69
C LEU A 93 -27.01 7.13 -11.74
#